data_AF-A0A392UKP6-F1
#
_entry.id   AF-A0A392UKP6-F1
#
_cell.length_a   1.000
_cell.length_b   1.000
_cell.length_c   1.000
_cell.angle_alpha   90.00
_cell.angle_beta   90.00
_cell.angle_gamma   90.00
#
_symmetry.space_group_name_H-M   'P 1'
#
loop_
_entity.id
_entity.type
_entity.pdbx_description
1 polymer ?
#
loop_
_entity_poly.entity_id
_entity_poly.type
_entity_poly.pdbx_seq_one_letter_code
_entity_poly.pdbx_strand_id
1 'polypeptide(L)' 'NAQIVEALAALTNIVARDNQHGRDGEVRLERFMKQEPPMFTGGYNPDEAYKWLEELEIIFEAMECSEEGKTTLGTY' A
#
# COMPACT_ATOMS: atom_id res chain seq x y z
N ASN A 1 -15.02 -34.49 -18.40
CA ASN A 1 -13.74 -33.89 -17.96
C ASN A 1 -13.58 -32.38 -18.22
N ALA A 2 -14.63 -31.63 -18.61
CA ALA A 2 -14.52 -30.17 -18.76
C ALA A 2 -14.53 -29.41 -17.41
N GLN A 3 -15.35 -29.87 -16.44
CA GLN A 3 -15.46 -29.22 -15.13
C GLN A 3 -14.16 -29.21 -14.32
N ILE A 4 -13.33 -30.26 -14.44
CA ILE A 4 -12.04 -30.35 -13.73
C ILE A 4 -11.04 -29.30 -14.27
N VAL A 5 -11.04 -29.07 -15.58
CA VAL A 5 -10.17 -28.07 -16.21
C VAL A 5 -10.60 -26.65 -15.84
N GLU A 6 -11.92 -26.40 -15.80
CA GLU A 6 -12.47 -25.11 -15.39
C GLU A 6 -12.16 -24.80 -13.92
N ALA A 7 -12.33 -25.79 -13.03
CA ALA A 7 -11.99 -25.64 -11.61
C ALA A 7 -10.49 -25.35 -11.42
N LEU A 8 -9.61 -26.01 -12.19
CA LEU A 8 -8.16 -25.76 -12.13
C LEU A 8 -7.79 -24.37 -12.65
N ALA A 9 -8.45 -23.90 -13.71
CA ALA A 9 -8.25 -22.55 -14.26
C ALA A 9 -8.71 -21.47 -13.26
N ALA A 10 -9.85 -21.69 -12.58
CA ALA A 10 -10.34 -20.77 -11.55
C ALA A 10 -9.36 -20.66 -10.37
N LEU A 11 -8.82 -21.79 -9.88
CA LEU A 11 -7.80 -21.81 -8.83
C LEU A 11 -6.52 -21.11 -9.27
N THR A 12 -6.07 -21.32 -10.51
CA THR A 12 -4.88 -20.66 -11.07
C THR A 12 -5.06 -19.14 -11.12
N ASN A 13 -6.24 -18.66 -11.50
CA ASN A 13 -6.56 -17.23 -11.50
C ASN A 13 -6.59 -16.63 -10.08
N ILE A 14 -7.07 -17.37 -9.08
CA ILE A 14 -7.08 -16.92 -7.68
C ILE A 14 -5.63 -16.73 -7.18
N VAL A 15 -4.77 -17.74 -7.41
CA VAL A 15 -3.35 -17.69 -7.01
C VAL A 15 -2.59 -16.59 -7.76
N ALA A 16 -2.90 -16.36 -9.03
CA ALA A 16 -2.29 -15.28 -9.81
C ALA A 16 -2.70 -13.89 -9.30
N ARG A 17 -3.99 -13.69 -8.95
CA ARG A 17 -4.48 -12.43 -8.38
C ARG A 17 -3.87 -12.15 -7.01
N ASP A 18 -3.79 -13.14 -6.14
CA ASP A 18 -3.20 -13.00 -4.80
C ASP A 18 -1.72 -12.59 -4.86
N ASN A 19 -0.95 -13.26 -5.72
CA ASN A 19 0.45 -12.91 -5.98
C ASN A 19 0.65 -11.55 -6.65
N GLN A 20 -0.34 -11.04 -7.39
CA GLN A 20 -0.31 -9.69 -7.94
C GLN A 20 -0.55 -8.64 -6.85
N HIS A 21 -1.47 -8.89 -5.91
CA HIS A 21 -1.73 -7.99 -4.79
C HIS A 21 -0.54 -7.88 -3.83
N GLY A 22 0.13 -9.00 -3.52
CA GLY A 22 1.32 -8.98 -2.66
C GLY A 22 2.50 -8.24 -3.28
N ARG A 23 2.75 -8.45 -4.58
CA ARG A 23 3.87 -7.82 -5.31
C ARG A 23 3.67 -6.33 -5.55
N ASP A 24 2.43 -5.92 -5.81
CA ASP A 24 2.09 -4.51 -6.01
C ASP A 24 2.17 -3.70 -4.70
N GLY A 25 1.83 -4.32 -3.57
CA GLY A 25 2.04 -3.75 -2.23
C GLY A 25 3.52 -3.54 -1.89
N GLU A 26 4.38 -4.51 -2.22
CA GLU A 26 5.83 -4.42 -1.98
C GLU A 26 6.46 -3.29 -2.82
N VAL A 27 6.14 -3.21 -4.11
CA VAL A 27 6.63 -2.14 -5.00
C VAL A 27 6.16 -0.74 -4.54
N ARG A 28 4.91 -0.64 -4.03
CA ARG A 28 4.39 0.60 -3.46
C ARG A 28 5.13 1.00 -2.18
N LEU A 29 5.41 0.05 -1.30
CA LEU A 29 6.18 0.29 -0.09
C LEU A 29 7.62 0.74 -0.40
N GLU A 30 8.29 0.09 -1.34
CA GLU A 30 9.62 0.49 -1.79
C GLU A 30 9.63 1.92 -2.36
N ARG A 31 8.60 2.30 -3.14
CA ARG A 31 8.47 3.66 -3.67
C ARG A 31 8.22 4.67 -2.55
N PHE A 32 7.42 4.32 -1.55
CA PHE A 32 7.16 5.17 -0.38
C PHE A 32 8.42 5.43 0.43
N MET A 33 9.18 4.38 0.76
CA MET A 33 10.42 4.53 1.53
C MET A 33 11.49 5.35 0.77
N LYS A 34 11.49 5.29 -0.57
CA LYS A 34 12.35 6.16 -1.40
C LYS A 34 11.99 7.64 -1.34
N GLN A 35 10.80 8.02 -0.88
CA GLN A 35 10.42 9.40 -0.63
C GLN A 35 10.87 9.89 0.75
N GLU A 36 11.53 9.03 1.54
CA GLU A 36 12.04 9.34 2.88
C GLU A 36 10.96 9.98 3.77
N PRO A 37 9.84 9.27 4.02
CA PRO A 37 8.72 9.81 4.76
C PRO A 37 9.17 10.27 6.16
N PRO A 38 8.67 11.41 6.65
CA PRO A 38 9.06 11.92 7.94
C PRO A 38 8.65 10.94 9.05
N MET A 39 9.56 10.68 9.99
CA MET A 39 9.20 9.92 11.19
C MET A 39 8.39 10.80 12.14
N PHE A 40 7.28 10.27 12.64
CA PHE A 40 6.58 10.89 13.75
C PHE A 40 7.37 10.67 15.03
N THR A 41 7.93 11.74 15.57
CA THR A 41 8.76 11.73 16.80
C THR A 41 7.94 11.50 18.08
N GLY A 42 6.61 11.54 17.98
CA GLY A 42 5.71 11.30 19.10
C GLY A 42 5.71 12.46 20.09
N GLY A 43 4.59 13.21 20.13
CA GLY A 43 4.39 14.33 21.04
C GLY A 43 2.90 14.64 21.23
N TYR A 44 2.58 15.40 22.27
CA TYR A 44 1.21 15.85 22.55
C TYR A 44 0.83 17.13 21.78
N ASN A 45 1.72 17.63 20.93
CA ASN A 45 1.49 18.85 20.18
C ASN A 45 0.61 18.55 18.94
N PRO A 46 -0.65 19.02 18.90
CA PRO A 46 -1.52 18.75 17.77
C PRO A 46 -0.97 19.33 16.47
N ASP A 47 -0.34 20.51 16.51
CA ASP A 47 0.26 21.15 15.34
C ASP A 47 1.39 20.31 14.71
N GLU A 48 2.18 19.62 15.53
CA GLU A 48 3.27 18.75 15.05
C GLU A 48 2.70 17.48 14.40
N ALA A 49 1.64 16.92 14.97
CA ALA A 49 0.91 15.81 14.36
C ALA A 49 0.24 16.21 13.03
N TYR A 50 -0.37 17.39 12.97
CA TYR A 50 -0.96 17.90 11.74
C TYR A 50 0.08 18.13 10.64
N LYS A 51 1.21 18.74 11.00
CA LYS A 51 2.30 18.95 10.05
C LYS A 51 2.88 17.64 9.54
N TRP A 52 3.05 16.65 10.42
CA TRP A 52 3.49 15.31 10.00
C TRP A 52 2.51 14.64 9.02
N LEU A 53 1.20 14.76 9.28
CA LEU A 53 0.17 14.23 8.37
C LEU A 53 0.15 14.96 7.03
N GLU A 54 0.35 16.28 7.00
CA GLU A 54 0.40 17.07 5.76
C GLU A 54 1.56 16.63 4.86
N GLU A 55 2.75 16.45 5.44
CA GLU A 55 3.93 15.98 4.70
C GLU A 55 3.74 14.53 4.19
N LEU A 56 3.07 13.67 4.95
CA LEU A 56 2.71 12.33 4.47
C LEU A 56 1.71 12.36 3.31
N GLU A 57 0.71 13.25 3.37
CA GLU A 57 -0.29 13.38 2.31
C GLU A 57 0.35 13.85 0.98
N ILE A 58 1.33 14.75 1.05
CA ILE A 58 2.11 15.18 -0.13
C ILE A 58 2.83 13.97 -0.78
N ILE A 59 3.41 13.09 0.03
CA ILE A 59 4.09 11.89 -0.46
C ILE A 59 3.08 10.92 -1.10
N PHE A 60 1.91 10.72 -0.48
CA PHE A 60 0.86 9.88 -1.06
C PHE A 60 0.34 10.43 -2.39
N GLU A 61 0.18 11.76 -2.50
CA GLU A 61 -0.21 12.42 -3.75
C GLU A 61 0.86 12.24 -4.84
N ALA A 62 2.14 12.46 -4.52
CA ALA A 62 3.25 12.28 -5.46
C ALA A 62 3.42 10.83 -5.95
N MET A 63 2.94 9.86 -5.17
CA MET A 63 2.90 8.46 -5.55
C MET A 63 1.62 8.04 -6.30
N GLU A 64 0.64 8.94 -6.40
CA GLU A 64 -0.71 8.66 -6.91
C GLU A 64 -1.38 7.51 -6.12
N CYS A 65 -1.21 7.53 -4.80
CA CYS A 65 -1.71 6.47 -3.93
C CYS A 65 -3.24 6.53 -3.79
N SER A 66 -3.92 5.40 -3.99
CA SER A 66 -5.35 5.28 -3.66
C SER A 66 -5.55 5.25 -2.14
N GLU A 67 -6.76 5.57 -1.66
CA GLU A 67 -7.12 5.53 -0.23
C GLU A 67 -6.81 4.18 0.44
N GLU A 68 -7.03 3.06 -0.27
CA GLU A 68 -6.64 1.71 0.17
C GLU A 68 -5.11 1.56 0.30
N GLY A 69 -4.36 2.19 -0.61
CA GLY A 69 -2.90 2.23 -0.56
C GLY A 69 -2.37 3.04 0.61
N LYS A 70 -2.98 4.20 0.91
CA LYS A 70 -2.63 5.03 2.08
C LYS A 70 -2.82 4.28 3.38
N THR A 71 -3.94 3.56 3.52
CA THR A 71 -4.21 2.74 4.71
C THR A 71 -3.17 1.63 4.89
N THR A 72 -2.78 0.98 3.80
CA THR A 72 -1.77 -0.09 3.84
C THR A 72 -0.39 0.45 4.21
N LEU A 73 0.01 1.60 3.66
CA LEU A 73 1.31 2.22 3.93
C LEU A 73 1.38 2.89 5.31
N GLY A 74 0.29 3.50 5.79
CA GLY A 74 0.24 4.13 7.11
C GLY A 74 0.22 3.14 8.29
N THR A 75 0.14 1.83 8.02
CA THR A 75 0.26 0.78 9.05
C THR A 75 1.66 0.18 9.17
N TYR A 76 2.58 0.53 8.25
CA TYR A 76 4.00 0.14 8.28
C TYR A 76 4.83 1.18 9.02
#